data_AF-D8L9X8-F1
#
_entry.id   AF-D8L9X8-F1
#
_cell.length_a   1.000
_cell.length_b   1.000
_cell.length_c   1.000
_cell.angle_alpha   90.00
_cell.angle_beta   90.00
_cell.angle_gamma   90.00
#
_symmetry.space_group_name_H-M   'P 1'
#
loop_
_entity.id
_entity.type
_entity.pdbx_description
1 polymer ?
#
loop_
_entity_poly.entity_id
_entity_poly.type
_entity_poly.pdbx_seq_one_letter_code
_entity_poly.pdbx_strand_id
1 'polypeptide(L)' 'MKDVNFYEKYITPAELEEMFGISQSTQYKLRMQKNYTDENRQKHIPIPFIKIGNRILYNIDSIKKWLKNIEQK' A
#
# COMPACT_ATOMS: atom_id res chain seq x y z
N MET A 1 12.00 -19.69 18.10
CA MET A 1 11.11 -18.53 17.85
C MET A 1 10.36 -18.86 16.58
N LYS A 2 9.03 -19.06 16.64
CA LYS A 2 8.27 -19.49 15.46
C LYS A 2 8.30 -18.36 14.43
N ASP A 3 8.79 -18.67 13.23
CA ASP A 3 8.70 -17.82 12.06
C ASP A 3 7.26 -17.33 11.91
N VAL A 4 7.08 -16.03 12.11
CA VAL A 4 5.80 -15.37 11.93
C VAL A 4 5.45 -15.53 10.45
N ASN A 5 4.38 -16.29 10.20
CA ASN A 5 3.82 -16.62 8.89
C ASN A 5 4.03 -15.47 7.90
N PHE A 6 4.78 -15.72 6.82
CA PHE A 6 4.88 -14.77 5.70
C PHE A 6 3.49 -14.29 5.24
N TYR A 7 2.49 -15.17 5.34
CA TYR A 7 1.08 -14.90 5.03
C TYR A 7 0.36 -13.95 6.00
N GLU A 8 0.84 -13.74 7.23
CA GLU A 8 0.20 -12.85 8.22
C GLU A 8 0.49 -11.37 7.98
N LYS A 9 1.45 -11.05 7.08
CA LYS A 9 1.89 -9.66 6.86
C LYS A 9 1.39 -9.03 5.57
N TYR A 10 0.80 -9.83 4.67
CA TYR A 10 0.31 -9.34 3.38
C TYR A 10 -1.20 -9.39 3.32
N ILE A 11 -1.79 -8.27 2.92
CA ILE A 11 -3.23 -8.12 2.79
C ILE A 11 -3.61 -7.74 1.37
N THR A 12 -4.79 -8.16 0.96
CA THR A 12 -5.42 -7.86 -0.32
C THR A 12 -5.99 -6.44 -0.33
N PRO A 13 -6.40 -5.93 -1.50
CA PRO A 13 -7.14 -4.67 -1.59
C PRO A 13 -8.41 -4.63 -0.73
N ALA A 14 -9.15 -5.74 -0.64
CA ALA A 14 -10.36 -5.81 0.16
C ALA A 14 -10.04 -5.71 1.67
N GLU A 15 -9.04 -6.46 2.13
CA GLU A 15 -8.60 -6.41 3.53
C GLU A 15 -7.97 -5.05 3.88
N LEU A 16 -7.27 -4.40 2.95
CA LEU A 16 -6.75 -3.04 3.16
C LEU A 16 -7.90 -2.03 3.36
N GLU A 17 -9.00 -2.20 2.62
CA GLU A 17 -10.21 -1.37 2.78
C GLU A 17 -10.88 -1.63 4.13
N GLU A 18 -11.02 -2.90 4.52
CA GLU A 18 -11.60 -3.29 5.82
C GLU A 18 -10.75 -2.80 7.01
N MET A 19 -9.43 -2.98 6.95
CA MET A 19 -8.54 -2.69 8.07
C MET A 19 -8.17 -1.21 8.20
N PHE A 20 -8.07 -0.48 7.09
CA PHE A 20 -7.55 0.90 7.07
C PHE A 20 -8.53 1.92 6.47
N GLY A 21 -9.70 1.48 6.01
CA GLY A 21 -10.73 2.37 5.44
C GLY A 21 -10.38 2.97 4.08
N ILE A 22 -9.34 2.46 3.40
CA ILE A 22 -8.93 2.97 2.08
C ILE A 22 -9.72 2.23 1.01
N SER A 23 -10.70 2.87 0.38
CA SER A 23 -11.54 2.20 -0.63
C SER A 23 -10.75 1.64 -1.80
N GLN A 24 -11.17 0.50 -2.35
CA GLN A 24 -10.48 -0.12 -3.50
C GLN A 24 -10.34 0.81 -4.71
N SER A 25 -11.32 1.70 -4.94
CA SER A 25 -11.25 2.71 -6.01
C SER A 25 -10.13 3.73 -5.77
N THR A 26 -9.96 4.18 -4.52
CA THR A 26 -8.85 5.05 -4.10
C THR A 26 -7.53 4.32 -4.22
N GLN A 27 -7.45 3.08 -3.74
CA GLN A 27 -6.24 2.27 -3.87
C GLN A 27 -5.81 2.10 -5.34
N TYR A 28 -6.75 1.87 -6.26
CA TYR A 28 -6.46 1.81 -7.70
C TYR A 28 -5.82 3.10 -8.21
N LYS A 29 -6.42 4.26 -7.86
CA LYS A 29 -5.88 5.57 -8.23
C LYS A 29 -4.48 5.80 -7.67
N LEU A 30 -4.23 5.38 -6.42
CA LEU A 30 -2.93 5.52 -5.75
C LEU A 30 -1.84 4.64 -6.41
N ARG A 31 -2.19 3.46 -6.93
CA ARG A 31 -1.26 2.54 -7.62
C ARG A 31 -0.96 2.93 -9.08
N MET A 32 -1.57 3.97 -9.63
CA MET A 32 -1.34 4.35 -11.03
C MET A 32 0.12 4.77 -11.26
N GLN A 33 0.73 4.29 -12.35
CA GLN A 33 2.14 4.54 -12.69
C GLN A 33 2.53 6.03 -12.67
N LYS A 34 1.62 6.92 -13.08
CA LYS A 34 1.86 8.37 -13.06
C LYS A 34 2.26 8.90 -11.67
N ASN A 35 1.84 8.25 -10.58
CA ASN A 35 2.17 8.67 -9.22
C ASN A 35 3.61 8.28 -8.81
N TYR A 36 4.30 7.48 -9.62
CA TYR A 36 5.63 6.94 -9.32
C TYR A 36 6.74 7.61 -10.14
N THR A 37 6.42 8.67 -10.90
CA THR A 37 7.43 9.53 -11.56
C THR A 37 8.14 10.42 -10.54
N ASP A 38 9.37 10.84 -10.84
CA ASP A 38 10.18 11.64 -9.90
C ASP A 38 9.49 12.95 -9.50
N GLU A 39 8.86 13.63 -10.47
CA GLU A 39 8.07 14.85 -10.23
C GLU A 39 6.88 14.62 -9.28
N ASN A 40 6.18 13.50 -9.44
CA ASN A 40 5.00 13.22 -8.62
C ASN A 40 5.36 12.63 -7.25
N ARG A 41 6.51 11.95 -7.11
CA ARG A 41 7.00 11.49 -5.80
C ARG A 41 7.31 12.64 -4.84
N GLN A 42 7.70 13.80 -5.38
CA GLN A 42 7.89 15.01 -4.57
C GLN A 42 6.54 15.54 -4.06
N LYS A 43 5.50 15.48 -4.89
CA LYS A 43 4.14 15.99 -4.57
C LYS A 43 3.30 15.02 -3.74
N HIS A 44 3.43 13.72 -3.96
CA HIS A 44 2.64 12.67 -3.32
C HIS A 44 3.52 11.49 -2.92
N ILE A 45 3.30 10.96 -1.72
CA ILE A 45 4.01 9.78 -1.25
C ILE A 45 3.30 8.55 -1.83
N PRO A 46 3.95 7.77 -2.72
CA PRO A 46 3.30 6.66 -3.40
C PRO A 46 2.96 5.54 -2.42
N ILE A 47 1.78 4.94 -2.59
CA ILE A 47 1.37 3.79 -1.77
C ILE A 47 2.29 2.59 -2.05
N PRO A 48 2.87 1.93 -1.03
CA PRO A 48 3.67 0.73 -1.27
C PRO A 48 2.76 -0.44 -1.60
N PHE A 49 3.05 -1.17 -2.68
CA PHE A 49 2.31 -2.38 -3.06
C PHE A 49 3.21 -3.35 -3.83
N ILE A 50 2.81 -4.62 -3.85
CA ILE A 50 3.42 -5.66 -4.67
C ILE A 50 2.39 -6.09 -5.72
N LYS A 51 2.83 -6.21 -6.98
CA LYS A 51 2.03 -6.77 -8.07
C LYS A 51 2.66 -8.07 -8.56
N ILE A 52 1.89 -9.16 -8.52
CA ILE A 52 2.28 -10.48 -9.03
C ILE A 52 1.19 -10.94 -10.00
N GLY A 53 1.45 -10.81 -11.31
CA GLY A 53 0.44 -11.01 -12.34
C GLY A 53 -0.76 -10.08 -12.13
N ASN A 54 -1.94 -10.67 -11.90
CA ASN A 54 -3.19 -9.94 -11.64
C ASN A 54 -3.46 -9.70 -10.15
N ARG A 55 -2.60 -10.18 -9.24
CA ARG A 55 -2.76 -10.01 -7.79
C ARG A 55 -2.02 -8.78 -7.31
N ILE A 56 -2.67 -8.05 -6.40
CA ILE A 56 -2.10 -6.93 -5.66
C ILE A 56 -2.05 -7.32 -4.19
N LEU A 57 -0.92 -7.08 -3.54
CA LEU A 57 -0.71 -7.33 -2.13
C LEU A 57 -0.08 -6.11 -1.45
N TYR A 58 -0.43 -5.94 -0.19
CA TYR A 58 0.02 -4.86 0.67
C TYR A 58 0.71 -5.43 1.89
N ASN A 59 1.96 -5.05 2.12
CA ASN A 59 2.60 -5.36 3.38
C ASN A 59 2.09 -4.41 4.47
N ILE A 60 1.54 -4.95 5.56
CA ILE A 60 0.94 -4.18 6.66
C ILE A 60 1.93 -3.15 7.24
N ASP A 61 3.16 -3.57 7.51
CA ASP A 61 4.19 -2.70 8.11
C ASP A 61 4.54 -1.53 7.18
N SER A 62 4.60 -1.80 5.87
CA SER A 62 4.85 -0.79 4.85
C SER A 62 3.70 0.22 4.74
N ILE A 63 2.46 -0.25 4.79
CA ILE A 63 1.27 0.63 4.81
C ILE A 63 1.26 1.52 6.05
N LYS A 64 1.53 0.95 7.24
CA LYS A 64 1.60 1.73 8.48
C LYS A 64 2.67 2.81 8.40
N LYS A 65 3.86 2.49 7.87
CA LYS A 65 4.93 3.47 7.66
C LYS A 65 4.52 4.54 6.66
N TRP A 66 3.86 4.14 5.58
CA TRP A 66 3.36 5.07 4.56
C TRP A 66 2.33 6.05 5.12
N LEU A 67 1.37 5.58 5.92
CA LEU A 67 0.38 6.44 6.59
C LEU A 67 1.05 7.47 7.51
N LYS A 68 2.03 7.05 8.32
CA LYS A 68 2.82 7.97 9.16
C LYS A 68 3.54 9.05 8.36
N ASN A 69 4.10 8.69 7.22
CA ASN A 69 4.80 9.66 6.37
C ASN A 69 3.82 10.67 5.73
N ILE A 70 2.58 10.26 5.46
CA ILE A 70 1.54 11.18 4.97
C ILE A 70 1.07 12.12 6.07
N GLU A 71 0.88 11.62 7.29
CA GLU A 71 0.46 12.43 8.44
C GLU A 71 1.45 13.55 8.76
N GLN A 72 2.74 13.32 8.54
CA GLN A 72 3.82 14.29 8.83
C GLN A 72 4.07 15.28 7.69
N LYS A 73 3.28 15.24 6.62
CA LYS A 73 3.43 16.11 5.44
C LYS A 73 2.50 17.31 5.50
#